data_AF-A0A3A8KRQ7-F1
#
_entry.id   AF-A0A3A8KRQ7-F1
#
_cell.length_a   1.000
_cell.length_b   1.000
_cell.length_c   1.000
_cell.angle_alpha   90.00
_cell.angle_beta   90.00
_cell.angle_gamma   90.00
#
_symmetry.space_group_name_H-M   'P 1'
#
loop_
_entity.id
_entity.type
_entity.pdbx_description
1 polymer ?
#
loop_
_entity_poly.entity_id
_entity_poly.type
_entity_poly.pdbx_seq_one_letter_code
_entity_poly.pdbx_strand_id
1 'polypeptide(L)'
;MSCIRFEVPVETVNTSNRREHHMQRHKRAKGQRAATHLLWPGWSGPALLVVRLTRMSLRALDSGDNLPIAMKSIRDEVARQLRLDDASPLVRWVYAQAQGAPSVLVELSWGDDPLAAAVRAQDALAPPPPPVLTEAAAPRAPKARKPKAPKKAPSRPLRGLAALATSAFTSGGKKA
;
A
#
# COMPACT_ATOMS: atom_id res chain seq x y z
N MET A 1 -7.39 -18.97 -18.38
CA MET A 1 -7.65 -17.51 -18.38
C MET A 1 -6.30 -16.83 -18.20
N SER A 2 -6.00 -15.81 -19.00
CA SER A 2 -4.74 -15.02 -18.95
C SER A 2 -4.95 -13.63 -18.35
N CYS A 3 -6.19 -13.30 -17.97
CA CYS A 3 -6.51 -12.11 -17.23
C CYS A 3 -7.57 -12.36 -16.14
N ILE A 4 -7.53 -11.55 -15.08
CA ILE A 4 -8.54 -11.47 -14.03
C ILE A 4 -8.87 -10.00 -13.83
N ARG A 5 -10.16 -9.68 -13.72
CA ARG A 5 -10.66 -8.32 -13.51
C ARG A 5 -11.62 -8.29 -12.35
N PHE A 6 -11.47 -7.32 -11.47
CA PHE A 6 -12.41 -7.07 -10.38
C PHE A 6 -12.48 -5.57 -10.06
N GLU A 7 -13.63 -5.13 -9.58
CA GLU A 7 -13.90 -3.74 -9.26
C GLU A 7 -13.93 -3.54 -7.74
N VAL A 8 -13.21 -2.54 -7.26
CA VAL A 8 -13.20 -2.13 -5.85
C VAL A 8 -14.05 -0.86 -5.71
N PRO A 9 -15.19 -0.89 -5.00
CA PRO A 9 -16.09 0.24 -4.85
C PRO A 9 -15.52 1.21 -3.79
N VAL A 10 -14.48 1.95 -4.16
CA VAL A 10 -13.81 2.91 -3.29
C VAL A 10 -13.68 4.27 -3.96
N GLU A 11 -14.02 5.32 -3.21
CA GLU A 11 -13.76 6.68 -3.63
C GLU A 11 -12.27 7.00 -3.47
N THR A 12 -11.64 7.36 -4.59
CA THR A 12 -10.24 7.81 -4.61
C THR A 12 -10.20 9.33 -4.69
N VAL A 13 -9.62 9.93 -3.65
CA VAL A 13 -9.51 11.39 -3.50
C VAL A 13 -8.04 11.80 -3.70
N ASN A 14 -7.81 13.03 -4.18
CA ASN A 14 -6.47 13.60 -4.21
C ASN A 14 -5.94 13.78 -2.78
N THR A 15 -5.07 12.86 -2.34
CA THR A 15 -4.50 12.85 -0.99
C THR A 15 -3.37 13.87 -0.83
N SER A 16 -2.67 14.23 -1.92
CA SER A 16 -1.57 15.20 -1.90
C SER A 16 -2.09 16.60 -1.56
N ASN A 17 -3.19 17.00 -2.19
CA ASN A 17 -3.74 18.36 -2.04
C ASN A 17 -4.58 18.56 -0.77
N ARG A 18 -5.12 17.50 -0.15
CA ARG A 18 -6.00 17.63 1.03
C ARG A 18 -5.28 17.99 2.33
N ARG A 19 -3.94 17.87 2.40
CA ARG A 19 -3.12 18.11 3.61
C ARG A 19 -3.77 17.59 4.90
N GLU A 20 -4.32 16.38 4.81
CA GLU A 20 -5.16 15.82 5.88
C GLU A 20 -4.32 15.25 7.03
N HIS A 21 -4.92 15.18 8.22
CA HIS A 21 -4.27 14.59 9.39
C HIS A 21 -3.91 13.11 9.13
N HIS A 22 -2.70 12.71 9.53
CA HIS A 22 -2.13 11.38 9.25
C HIS A 22 -3.06 10.21 9.67
N MET A 23 -3.80 10.37 10.77
CA MET A 23 -4.78 9.37 11.22
C MET A 23 -5.95 9.18 10.25
N GLN A 24 -6.45 10.26 9.63
CA GLN A 24 -7.54 10.18 8.66
C GLN A 24 -7.06 9.51 7.36
N ARG A 25 -5.86 9.87 6.92
CA ARG A 25 -5.17 9.20 5.81
C ARG A 25 -5.03 7.70 6.06
N HIS A 26 -4.57 7.33 7.26
CA HIS A 26 -4.42 5.91 7.63
C HIS A 26 -5.76 5.18 7.69
N LYS A 27 -6.82 5.81 8.22
CA LYS A 27 -8.18 5.23 8.25
C LYS A 27 -8.70 4.98 6.83
N ARG A 28 -8.51 5.92 5.90
CA ARG A 28 -8.90 5.76 4.49
C ARG A 28 -8.10 4.64 3.81
N ALA A 29 -6.78 4.66 3.96
CA ALA A 29 -5.90 3.63 3.41
C ALA A 29 -6.29 2.24 3.91
N LYS A 30 -6.58 2.10 5.22
CA LYS A 30 -7.06 0.86 5.82
C LYS A 30 -8.40 0.41 5.21
N GLY A 31 -9.34 1.32 4.98
CA GLY A 31 -10.62 1.02 4.33
C GLY A 31 -10.43 0.52 2.90
N GLN A 32 -9.58 1.18 2.10
CA GLN A 32 -9.27 0.78 0.73
C GLN A 32 -8.59 -0.60 0.68
N ARG A 33 -7.64 -0.86 1.58
CA ARG A 33 -6.99 -2.17 1.71
C ARG A 33 -7.98 -3.26 2.10
N ALA A 34 -8.83 -3.01 3.09
CA ALA A 34 -9.84 -3.98 3.52
C ALA A 34 -10.83 -4.33 2.40
N ALA A 35 -11.29 -3.34 1.62
CA ALA A 35 -12.17 -3.58 0.47
C ALA A 35 -11.47 -4.41 -0.62
N THR A 36 -10.20 -4.09 -0.93
CA THR A 36 -9.40 -4.82 -1.92
C THR A 36 -9.16 -6.26 -1.48
N HIS A 37 -8.83 -6.48 -0.20
CA HIS A 37 -8.66 -7.82 0.37
C HIS A 37 -9.95 -8.65 0.27
N LEU A 38 -11.10 -8.05 0.56
CA LEU A 38 -12.39 -8.75 0.56
C LEU A 38 -12.82 -9.16 -0.85
N LEU A 39 -12.49 -8.37 -1.86
CA LEU A 39 -12.86 -8.61 -3.27
C LEU A 39 -11.76 -9.33 -4.05
N TRP A 40 -10.69 -9.76 -3.38
CA TRP A 40 -9.57 -10.43 -4.03
C TRP A 40 -10.02 -11.78 -4.59
N PRO A 41 -9.94 -11.99 -5.92
CA PRO A 41 -10.42 -13.22 -6.56
C PRO A 41 -9.47 -14.41 -6.37
N GLY A 42 -8.33 -14.22 -5.71
CA GLY A 42 -7.25 -15.20 -5.69
C GLY A 42 -6.38 -15.11 -6.95
N TRP A 43 -5.13 -15.53 -6.83
CA TRP A 43 -4.20 -15.63 -7.95
C TRP A 43 -3.20 -16.75 -7.73
N SER A 44 -3.00 -17.58 -8.76
CA SER A 44 -2.04 -18.69 -8.79
C SER A 44 -1.22 -18.71 -10.08
N GLY A 45 -1.16 -17.56 -10.78
CA GLY A 45 -0.50 -17.42 -12.07
C GLY A 45 1.04 -17.29 -12.01
N PRO A 46 1.70 -17.18 -13.16
CA PRO A 46 3.15 -17.05 -13.26
C PRO A 46 3.65 -15.68 -12.80
N ALA A 47 4.89 -15.61 -12.32
CA ALA A 47 5.47 -14.43 -11.67
C ALA A 47 5.51 -13.14 -12.53
N LEU A 48 5.53 -13.25 -13.87
CA LEU A 48 5.51 -12.09 -14.76
C LEU A 48 4.07 -11.61 -14.98
N LEU A 49 3.70 -10.55 -14.27
CA LEU A 49 2.34 -10.04 -14.21
C LEU A 49 2.32 -8.53 -14.51
N VAL A 50 1.34 -8.12 -15.31
CA VAL A 50 1.01 -6.72 -15.52
C VAL A 50 -0.29 -6.42 -14.78
N VAL A 51 -0.22 -5.46 -13.87
CA VAL A 51 -1.35 -4.99 -13.07
C VAL A 51 -1.76 -3.62 -13.56
N ARG A 52 -2.96 -3.53 -14.14
CA ARG A 52 -3.58 -2.27 -14.53
C ARG A 52 -4.57 -1.83 -13.47
N LEU A 53 -4.34 -0.65 -12.90
CA LEU A 53 -5.22 0.02 -11.96
C LEU A 53 -5.91 1.17 -12.70
N THR A 54 -7.21 1.04 -12.93
CA THR A 54 -8.01 2.06 -13.62
C THR A 54 -8.91 2.76 -12.62
N ARG A 55 -8.69 4.05 -12.42
CA ARG A 55 -9.56 4.88 -11.58
C ARG A 55 -10.83 5.26 -12.35
N MET A 56 -12.00 4.90 -11.84
CA MET A 56 -13.30 5.39 -12.29
C MET A 56 -13.72 6.58 -11.43
N SER A 57 -13.97 7.73 -12.05
CA SER A 57 -14.41 8.93 -11.33
C SER A 57 -14.96 9.98 -12.28
N LEU A 58 -15.82 10.85 -11.77
CA LEU A 58 -16.34 12.00 -12.53
C LEU A 58 -15.28 13.05 -12.90
N ARG A 59 -14.16 13.11 -12.18
CA ARG A 59 -13.10 14.13 -12.39
C ARG A 59 -11.75 13.50 -12.68
N ALA A 60 -11.09 13.97 -13.73
CA ALA A 60 -9.71 13.59 -14.05
C ALA A 60 -8.75 13.99 -12.90
N LEU A 61 -7.78 13.12 -12.60
CA LEU A 61 -6.62 13.46 -11.77
C LEU A 61 -5.42 13.60 -12.71
N ASP A 62 -4.41 14.34 -12.26
CA ASP A 62 -3.15 14.38 -12.97
C ASP A 62 -2.49 12.98 -12.96
N SER A 63 -2.05 12.55 -14.14
CA SER A 63 -1.56 11.20 -14.42
C SER A 63 -0.13 10.98 -13.93
N GLY A 64 0.64 12.05 -13.70
CA GLY A 64 2.01 11.97 -13.21
C GLY A 64 2.09 11.49 -11.76
N ASP A 65 1.74 12.35 -10.81
CA ASP A 65 1.93 12.05 -9.38
C ASP A 65 0.63 11.71 -8.66
N ASN A 66 -0.45 12.40 -8.99
CA ASN A 66 -1.68 12.34 -8.20
C ASN A 66 -2.42 11.00 -8.37
N LEU A 67 -2.39 10.43 -9.59
CA LEU A 67 -3.06 9.17 -9.91
C LEU A 67 -2.40 7.96 -9.21
N PRO A 68 -1.07 7.74 -9.28
CA PRO A 68 -0.42 6.67 -8.51
C PRO A 68 -0.55 6.83 -7.00
N ILE A 69 -0.43 8.07 -6.48
CA ILE A 69 -0.54 8.33 -5.04
C ILE A 69 -1.94 8.00 -4.52
N ALA A 70 -3.00 8.32 -5.27
CA ALA A 70 -4.38 8.04 -4.88
C ALA A 70 -4.69 6.53 -4.83
N MET A 71 -4.03 5.72 -5.66
CA MET A 71 -4.24 4.27 -5.73
C MET A 71 -3.20 3.45 -4.96
N LYS A 72 -2.24 4.11 -4.30
CA LYS A 72 -1.15 3.41 -3.58
C LYS A 72 -1.66 2.39 -2.57
N SER A 73 -2.71 2.68 -1.83
CA SER A 73 -3.23 1.73 -0.83
C SER A 73 -3.77 0.45 -1.46
N ILE A 74 -4.33 0.53 -2.66
CA ILE A 74 -4.83 -0.62 -3.43
C ILE A 74 -3.64 -1.40 -4.01
N ARG A 75 -2.66 -0.68 -4.60
CA ARG A 75 -1.39 -1.26 -5.08
C ARG A 75 -0.69 -2.07 -3.98
N ASP A 76 -0.52 -1.48 -2.80
CA ASP A 76 0.17 -2.12 -1.67
C ASP A 76 -0.56 -3.41 -1.24
N GLU A 77 -1.90 -3.41 -1.26
CA GLU A 77 -2.68 -4.61 -0.93
C GLU A 77 -2.58 -5.67 -2.02
N VAL A 78 -2.65 -5.30 -3.30
CA VAL A 78 -2.47 -6.24 -4.41
C VAL A 78 -1.06 -6.86 -4.35
N ALA A 79 -0.02 -6.07 -4.13
CA ALA A 79 1.35 -6.57 -3.95
C ALA A 79 1.44 -7.56 -2.77
N ARG A 80 0.82 -7.22 -1.64
CA ARG A 80 0.72 -8.09 -0.47
C ARG A 80 0.02 -9.42 -0.79
N GLN A 81 -1.09 -9.40 -1.53
CA GLN A 81 -1.81 -10.61 -1.93
C GLN A 81 -1.01 -11.47 -2.90
N LEU A 82 -0.27 -10.85 -3.81
CA LEU A 82 0.67 -11.52 -4.71
C LEU A 82 1.93 -12.03 -4.00
N ARG A 83 2.11 -11.69 -2.71
CA ARG A 83 3.32 -12.00 -1.91
C ARG A 83 4.60 -11.49 -2.58
N LEU A 84 4.50 -10.37 -3.28
CA LEU A 84 5.59 -9.71 -3.98
C LEU A 84 5.80 -8.31 -3.42
N ASP A 85 7.03 -7.83 -3.50
CA ASP A 85 7.33 -6.43 -3.19
C ASP A 85 6.75 -5.52 -4.28
N ASP A 86 6.23 -4.34 -3.90
CA ASP A 86 5.64 -3.39 -4.86
C ASP A 86 6.70 -2.79 -5.80
N ALA A 87 7.97 -2.86 -5.41
CA ALA A 87 9.16 -2.51 -6.18
C ALA A 87 9.74 -3.67 -7.02
N SER A 88 9.16 -4.87 -6.95
CA SER A 88 9.68 -6.02 -7.69
C SER A 88 9.57 -5.83 -9.20
N PRO A 89 10.64 -6.09 -9.98
CA PRO A 89 10.61 -6.03 -11.44
C PRO A 89 9.79 -7.16 -12.07
N LEU A 90 9.19 -8.05 -11.28
CA LEU A 90 8.29 -9.09 -11.77
C LEU A 90 6.89 -8.54 -12.06
N VAL A 91 6.52 -7.43 -11.42
CA VAL A 91 5.22 -6.79 -11.57
C VAL A 91 5.36 -5.46 -12.27
N ARG A 92 4.61 -5.28 -13.37
CA ARG A 92 4.48 -3.98 -14.03
C ARG A 92 3.19 -3.31 -13.62
N TRP A 93 3.27 -2.07 -13.16
CA TRP A 93 2.13 -1.29 -12.72
C TRP A 93 1.74 -0.30 -13.82
N VAL A 94 0.54 -0.46 -14.36
CA VAL A 94 -0.04 0.45 -15.35
C VAL A 94 -1.18 1.21 -14.67
N TYR A 95 -1.16 2.54 -14.77
CA TYR A 95 -2.23 3.37 -14.23
C TYR A 95 -3.04 3.95 -15.37
N ALA A 96 -4.36 3.85 -15.25
CA ALA A 96 -5.29 4.40 -16.21
C ALA A 96 -6.42 5.13 -15.47
N GLN A 97 -7.17 5.93 -16.22
CA GLN A 97 -8.32 6.63 -15.68
C GLN A 97 -9.44 6.64 -16.73
N ALA A 98 -10.67 6.46 -16.28
CA ALA A 98 -11.85 6.74 -17.10
C ALA A 98 -12.95 7.41 -16.28
N GLN A 99 -13.95 7.92 -17.00
CA GLN A 99 -15.12 8.54 -16.41
C GLN A 99 -16.14 7.47 -16.04
N GLY A 100 -16.73 7.59 -14.85
CA GLY A 100 -17.69 6.62 -14.33
C GLY A 100 -18.02 6.87 -12.87
N ALA A 101 -18.78 5.93 -12.29
CA ALA A 101 -19.04 5.89 -10.86
C ALA A 101 -17.73 5.75 -10.09
N PRO A 102 -17.62 6.30 -8.86
CA PRO A 102 -16.37 6.28 -8.10
C PRO A 102 -15.98 4.85 -7.69
N SER A 103 -15.06 4.26 -8.43
CA SER A 103 -14.51 2.92 -8.18
C SER A 103 -13.09 2.76 -8.73
N VAL A 104 -12.44 1.66 -8.42
CA VAL A 104 -11.14 1.30 -9.00
C VAL A 104 -11.24 -0.08 -9.61
N LEU A 105 -11.05 -0.17 -10.92
CA LEU A 105 -10.97 -1.43 -11.64
C LEU A 105 -9.53 -1.94 -11.59
N VAL A 106 -9.36 -3.15 -11.07
CA VAL A 106 -8.09 -3.85 -11.01
C VAL A 106 -8.08 -4.94 -12.06
N GLU A 107 -7.08 -4.93 -12.92
CA GLU A 107 -6.87 -5.94 -13.94
C GLU A 107 -5.48 -6.56 -13.80
N LEU A 108 -5.46 -7.87 -13.62
CA LEU A 108 -4.29 -8.71 -13.54
C LEU A 108 -4.17 -9.40 -14.91
N SER A 109 -3.07 -9.19 -15.64
CA SER A 109 -2.85 -9.77 -16.97
C SER A 109 -1.48 -10.43 -17.05
N TRP A 110 -1.41 -11.63 -17.63
CA TRP A 110 -0.18 -12.42 -17.73
C TRP A 110 -0.15 -13.26 -19.00
N GLY A 111 1.00 -13.88 -19.29
CA GLY A 111 1.18 -14.70 -20.50
C GLY A 111 0.87 -13.89 -21.76
N ASP A 112 0.16 -14.48 -22.71
CA ASP A 112 -0.17 -13.90 -24.03
C ASP A 112 -1.34 -12.90 -24.01
N ASP A 113 -1.77 -12.45 -22.84
CA ASP A 113 -2.76 -11.38 -22.77
C ASP A 113 -2.25 -10.11 -23.50
N PRO A 114 -3.08 -9.42 -24.31
CA PRO A 114 -2.65 -8.28 -25.09
C PRO A 114 -2.05 -7.15 -24.25
N LEU A 115 -2.52 -6.95 -23.02
CA LEU A 115 -1.94 -5.94 -22.13
C LEU A 115 -0.55 -6.35 -21.66
N ALA A 116 -0.39 -7.61 -21.27
CA ALA A 116 0.90 -8.17 -20.89
C ALA A 116 1.89 -8.17 -22.07
N ALA A 117 1.44 -8.48 -23.28
CA ALA A 117 2.22 -8.43 -24.50
C ALA A 117 2.64 -7.00 -24.87
N ALA A 118 1.72 -6.02 -24.78
CA ALA A 118 2.01 -4.62 -25.07
C ALA A 118 3.07 -4.03 -24.12
N VAL A 119 2.96 -4.31 -22.82
CA VAL A 119 3.96 -3.85 -21.84
C VAL A 119 5.31 -4.54 -22.05
N ARG A 120 5.33 -5.84 -22.37
CA ARG A 120 6.57 -6.55 -22.74
C ARG A 120 7.20 -5.97 -24.01
N ALA A 121 6.40 -5.59 -25.00
CA ALA A 121 6.88 -4.94 -26.21
C ALA A 121 7.44 -3.53 -25.93
N GLN A 122 6.83 -2.76 -25.02
CA GLN A 122 7.37 -1.47 -24.57
C GLN A 122 8.71 -1.64 -23.86
N ASP A 123 8.84 -2.62 -22.98
CA ASP A 123 10.10 -2.94 -22.30
C ASP A 123 11.19 -3.41 -23.29
N ALA A 124 10.83 -4.17 -24.33
CA ALA A 124 11.77 -4.62 -25.36
C ALA A 124 12.24 -3.47 -26.28
N LEU A 125 11.43 -2.43 -26.45
CA LEU A 125 11.78 -1.23 -27.21
C LEU A 125 12.65 -0.26 -26.39
N ALA A 126 12.58 -0.32 -25.06
CA ALA A 126 13.44 0.49 -24.21
C ALA A 126 14.90 0.08 -24.48
N PRO A 127 15.79 1.01 -24.89
CA PRO A 127 17.20 0.67 -25.06
C PRO A 127 17.73 0.10 -23.74
N PRO A 128 18.64 -0.89 -23.77
CA PRO A 128 19.24 -1.39 -22.54
C PRO A 128 19.72 -0.18 -21.75
N PRO A 129 19.42 -0.10 -20.43
CA PRO A 129 19.95 0.99 -19.64
C PRO A 129 21.46 1.03 -19.91
N PRO A 130 22.05 2.21 -20.17
CA PRO A 130 23.50 2.31 -20.25
C PRO A 130 24.04 1.60 -19.01
N PRO A 131 25.10 0.78 -19.12
CA PRO A 131 25.62 0.03 -18.00
C PRO A 131 25.77 1.02 -16.85
N VAL A 132 24.94 0.85 -15.82
CA VAL A 132 25.04 1.66 -14.62
C VAL A 132 26.41 1.31 -14.09
N LEU A 133 27.39 2.20 -14.29
CA LEU A 133 28.66 2.11 -13.60
C LEU A 133 28.27 2.12 -12.13
N THR A 134 28.34 0.95 -11.49
CA THR A 134 28.21 0.82 -10.07
C THR A 134 29.42 1.52 -9.47
N GLU A 135 29.38 2.86 -9.40
CA GLU A 135 30.23 3.60 -8.49
C GLU A 135 29.88 3.03 -7.12
N ALA A 136 30.79 2.20 -6.61
CA ALA A 136 30.73 1.69 -5.27
C ALA A 136 30.48 2.90 -4.37
N ALA A 137 29.27 2.96 -3.80
CA ALA A 137 28.88 4.02 -2.91
C ALA A 137 29.94 4.09 -1.82
N ALA A 138 30.79 5.11 -1.90
CA ALA A 138 31.76 5.41 -0.85
C ALA A 138 30.98 5.40 0.48
N PRO A 139 31.46 4.71 1.52
CA PRO A 139 30.74 4.61 2.76
C PRO A 139 30.46 6.03 3.25
N ARG A 140 29.18 6.43 3.26
CA ARG A 140 28.75 7.69 3.85
C ARG A 140 29.26 7.70 5.29
N ALA A 141 30.16 8.63 5.59
CA ALA A 141 30.68 8.81 6.94
C ALA A 141 29.50 8.87 7.94
N PRO A 142 29.56 8.13 9.06
CA PRO A 142 28.50 8.15 10.04
C PRO A 142 28.31 9.58 10.55
N LYS A 143 27.12 10.14 10.30
CA LYS A 143 26.75 11.46 10.79
C LYS A 143 26.81 11.42 12.32
N ALA A 144 27.74 12.17 12.92
CA ALA A 144 27.88 12.25 14.37
C ALA A 144 26.54 12.64 15.00
N ARG A 145 25.93 11.70 15.73
CA ARG A 145 24.72 11.97 16.51
C ARG A 145 25.13 12.85 17.69
N LYS A 146 24.57 14.06 17.78
CA LYS A 146 24.65 14.87 19.01
C LYS A 146 24.17 14.02 20.20
N PRO A 147 24.88 13.99 21.34
CA PRO A 147 24.43 13.24 22.50
C PRO A 147 23.07 13.77 22.95
N LYS A 148 22.12 12.84 23.08
CA LYS A 148 20.78 13.13 23.56
C LYS A 148 20.89 13.52 25.03
N ALA A 149 20.39 14.70 25.40
CA ALA A 149 20.34 15.13 26.80
C ALA A 149 19.68 14.05 27.68
N PRO A 150 20.17 13.82 28.92
CA PRO A 150 19.63 12.79 29.79
C PRO A 150 18.16 13.08 30.07
N LYS A 151 17.28 12.17 29.64
CA LYS A 151 15.86 12.22 30.02
C LYS A 151 15.78 11.95 31.52
N LYS A 152 15.20 12.87 32.30
CA LYS A 152 14.80 12.60 33.70
C LYS A 152 13.96 11.33 33.73
N ALA A 153 14.36 10.37 34.55
CA ALA A 153 13.59 9.16 34.79
C ALA A 153 12.22 9.52 35.39
N PRO A 154 11.11 8.91 34.94
CA PRO A 154 9.84 9.08 35.63
C PRO A 154 9.95 8.45 37.03
N SER A 155 9.89 9.28 38.06
CA SER A 155 9.82 8.86 39.46
C SER A 155 8.43 8.29 39.74
N ARG A 156 8.21 7.02 39.44
CA ARG A 156 7.02 6.30 39.91
C ARG A 156 7.48 5.29 40.96
N PRO A 157 7.05 5.40 42.22
CA PRO A 157 7.42 4.43 43.24
C PRO A 157 6.89 3.05 42.85
N LEU A 158 7.77 2.04 42.90
CA LEU A 158 7.41 0.65 42.65
C LEU A 158 6.40 0.21 43.73
N ARG A 159 5.18 -0.13 43.32
CA ARG A 159 4.21 -0.77 44.21
C ARG A 159 4.69 -2.19 44.50
N GLY A 160 4.78 -2.56 45.79
CA GLY A 160 5.14 -3.91 46.20
C GLY A 160 4.14 -4.96 45.69
N LEU A 161 4.62 -6.20 45.51
CA LEU A 161 3.88 -7.33 44.92
C LEU A 161 2.47 -7.56 45.50
N ALA A 162 2.26 -7.23 46.78
CA ALA A 162 0.95 -7.32 47.44
C ALA A 162 -0.13 -6.40 46.85
N ALA A 163 0.25 -5.30 46.18
CA ALA A 163 -0.69 -4.35 45.56
C ALA A 163 -1.10 -4.73 44.13
N LEU A 164 -0.58 -5.83 43.59
CA LEU A 164 -0.94 -6.39 42.28
C LEU A 164 -1.97 -7.54 42.39
N ALA A 165 -2.28 -8.00 43.60
CA ALA A 165 -3.32 -9.00 43.82
C ALA A 165 -4.71 -8.34 43.72
N THR A 166 -5.42 -8.61 42.62
CA THR A 166 -6.83 -8.25 42.48
C THR A 166 -7.66 -9.35 43.16
N SER A 167 -8.54 -9.00 44.10
CA SER A 167 -9.41 -10.00 44.74
C SER A 167 -10.40 -10.58 43.72
N ALA A 168 -10.64 -11.88 43.81
CA ALA A 168 -11.63 -12.55 42.98
C ALA A 168 -13.04 -12.04 43.32
N PHE A 169 -13.72 -11.52 42.29
CA PHE A 169 -15.16 -11.57 42.05
C PHE A 169 -16.09 -11.79 43.28
N THR A 170 -16.75 -10.72 43.73
CA THR A 170 -18.02 -10.83 44.49
C THR A 170 -19.17 -10.36 43.60
N SER A 171 -19.91 -11.32 43.03
CA SER A 171 -21.24 -11.07 42.48
C SER A 171 -22.24 -10.96 43.62
N GLY A 172 -22.88 -9.81 43.82
CA GLY A 172 -23.95 -9.71 44.80
C GLY A 172 -24.68 -8.38 44.82
N GLY A 173 -25.92 -8.38 44.32
CA GLY A 173 -26.99 -7.56 44.87
C GLY A 173 -27.46 -6.37 44.03
N LYS A 174 -28.41 -6.62 43.12
CA LYS A 174 -29.47 -5.64 42.82
C LYS A 174 -30.48 -5.67 43.98
N LYS A 175 -30.80 -4.51 44.56
CA LYS A 175 -32.07 -4.30 45.26
C LYS A 175 -32.56 -2.86 45.11
N ALA A 176 -33.90 -2.81 45.06
CA ALA A 176 -34.83 -1.68 45.14
C ALA A 176 -34.94 -0.81 43.87
#